data_AF-A0A921MD74-F1
#
_entry.id   AF-A0A921MD74-F1
#
_cell.length_a   1.000
_cell.length_b   1.000
_cell.length_c   1.000
_cell.angle_alpha   90.00
_cell.angle_beta   90.00
_cell.angle_gamma   90.00
#
_symmetry.space_group_name_H-M   'P 1'
#
loop_
_entity.id
_entity.type
_entity.pdbx_description
1 polymer ?
#
loop_
_entity_poly.entity_id
_entity_poly.type
_entity_poly.pdbx_seq_one_letter_code
_entity_poly.pdbx_strand_id
1 'polypeptide(L)'
;LVHGTTLFEDPLAEAVERVKLLEQAGARSVYPVGLPDGTSAAAAVAAVSVPVNVTAHPVNGAKAGTLAELRELGVRRISFGPLWQAALAETSRQQLASWTN
;
A
#
# COMPACT_ATOMS: atom_id res chain seq x y z
N LEU A 1 5.34 -9.34 3.85
CA LEU A 1 4.15 -8.52 4.17
C LEU A 1 4.20 -8.04 5.62
N VAL A 2 3.50 -6.95 5.95
CA VAL A 2 3.34 -6.46 7.34
C VAL A 2 2.40 -7.36 8.17
N HIS A 3 1.54 -8.14 7.51
CA HIS A 3 0.61 -9.09 8.15
C HIS A 3 0.78 -10.51 7.59
N GLY A 4 0.21 -11.51 8.27
CA GLY A 4 0.22 -12.92 7.83
C GLY A 4 1.50 -13.68 8.16
N THR A 5 2.49 -13.05 8.79
CA THR A 5 3.80 -13.62 9.13
C THR A 5 3.77 -14.77 10.13
N THR A 6 2.65 -14.94 10.85
CA THR A 6 2.44 -16.08 11.77
C THR A 6 1.59 -17.19 11.17
N LEU A 7 1.00 -16.96 9.99
CA LEU A 7 0.05 -17.88 9.33
C LEU A 7 0.65 -18.55 8.09
N PHE A 8 1.56 -17.85 7.40
CA PHE A 8 2.19 -18.33 6.18
C PHE A 8 3.70 -18.31 6.34
N GLU A 9 4.37 -19.36 5.86
CA GLU A 9 5.83 -19.45 5.80
C GLU A 9 6.41 -18.32 4.93
N ASP A 10 5.76 -18.07 3.77
CA ASP A 10 6.04 -16.91 2.92
C ASP A 10 4.75 -16.10 2.68
N PRO A 11 4.50 -15.06 3.48
CA PRO A 11 3.35 -14.18 3.31
C PRO A 11 3.34 -13.40 2.00
N LEU A 12 4.51 -13.14 1.39
CA LEU A 12 4.58 -12.43 0.11
C LEU A 12 4.17 -13.35 -1.04
N ALA A 13 4.69 -14.59 -1.06
CA ALA A 13 4.29 -15.59 -2.06
C ALA A 13 2.78 -15.86 -1.99
N GLU A 14 2.22 -16.02 -0.79
CA GLU A 14 0.79 -16.21 -0.59
C GLU A 14 -0.03 -15.02 -1.14
N ALA A 15 0.41 -13.79 -0.88
CA ALA A 15 -0.27 -12.60 -1.37
C ALA A 15 -0.20 -12.48 -2.90
N VAL A 16 0.96 -12.79 -3.50
CA VAL A 16 1.16 -12.83 -4.94
C VAL A 16 0.23 -13.86 -5.59
N GLU A 17 0.10 -15.05 -4.99
CA GLU A 17 -0.80 -16.08 -5.50
C GLU A 17 -2.27 -15.63 -5.43
N ARG A 18 -2.68 -15.05 -4.30
CA ARG A 18 -4.05 -14.54 -4.13
C ARG A 18 -4.40 -13.43 -5.12
N VAL A 19 -3.50 -12.50 -5.40
CA VAL A 19 -3.81 -11.44 -6.38
C VAL A 19 -3.95 -11.97 -7.80
N LYS A 20 -3.20 -13.01 -8.18
CA LYS A 20 -3.40 -13.73 -9.46
C LYS A 20 -4.77 -14.40 -9.51
N LEU A 21 -5.16 -15.11 -8.44
CA LEU A 21 -6.48 -15.74 -8.35
C LEU A 21 -7.61 -14.72 -8.41
N LEU A 22 -7.46 -13.56 -7.77
CA LEU A 22 -8.42 -12.46 -7.84
C LEU A 22 -8.55 -11.89 -9.27
N GLU A 23 -7.43 -11.71 -9.97
CA GLU A 23 -7.44 -11.29 -11.37
C GLU A 23 -8.15 -12.32 -12.26
N GLN A 24 -7.84 -13.61 -12.11
CA GLN A 24 -8.50 -14.71 -12.82
C GLN A 24 -10.01 -14.76 -12.54
N ALA A 25 -10.42 -14.40 -11.32
CA ALA A 25 -11.82 -14.27 -10.93
C ALA A 25 -12.51 -12.98 -11.46
N GLY A 26 -11.79 -12.14 -12.21
CA GLY A 26 -12.34 -10.96 -12.88
C GLY A 26 -12.12 -9.62 -12.16
N ALA A 27 -11.27 -9.58 -11.12
CA ALA A 27 -10.92 -8.31 -10.47
C ALA A 27 -10.22 -7.36 -11.47
N ARG A 28 -10.73 -6.14 -11.61
CA ARG A 28 -10.15 -5.10 -12.49
C ARG A 28 -9.02 -4.30 -11.83
N SER A 29 -8.74 -4.55 -10.56
CA SER A 29 -7.65 -3.99 -9.77
C SER A 29 -7.51 -4.84 -8.52
N VAL A 30 -6.30 -5.00 -8.02
CA VAL A 30 -5.99 -5.78 -6.82
C VAL A 30 -5.30 -4.91 -5.78
N TYR A 31 -5.40 -5.30 -4.51
CA TYR A 31 -4.90 -4.49 -3.40
C TYR A 31 -4.26 -5.36 -2.30
N PRO A 32 -3.01 -5.82 -2.49
CA PRO A 32 -2.26 -6.50 -1.44
C PRO A 32 -1.80 -5.47 -0.39
N VAL A 33 -2.59 -5.29 0.65
CA VAL A 33 -2.31 -4.31 1.72
C VAL A 33 -1.08 -4.73 2.52
N GLY A 34 -0.25 -3.74 2.90
CA GLY A 34 0.89 -3.97 3.80
C GLY A 34 2.14 -4.52 3.11
N LEU A 35 2.41 -4.10 1.86
CA LEU A 35 3.69 -4.32 1.20
C LEU A 35 4.81 -3.60 2.00
N PRO A 36 5.86 -4.30 2.46
CA PRO A 36 6.85 -3.74 3.37
C PRO A 36 7.89 -2.85 2.67
N ASP A 37 8.13 -3.04 1.37
CA ASP A 37 9.19 -2.40 0.61
C ASP A 37 8.89 -2.40 -0.91
N GLY A 38 9.75 -1.71 -1.67
CA GLY A 38 9.63 -1.58 -3.13
C GLY A 38 9.81 -2.91 -3.86
N THR A 39 10.66 -3.81 -3.36
CA THR A 39 10.84 -5.17 -3.93
C THR A 39 9.54 -5.98 -3.87
N SER A 40 8.84 -5.93 -2.73
CA SER A 40 7.55 -6.58 -2.56
C SER A 40 6.48 -5.97 -3.48
N ALA A 41 6.49 -4.65 -3.66
CA ALA A 41 5.58 -3.98 -4.59
C ALA A 41 5.86 -4.37 -6.04
N ALA A 42 7.13 -4.43 -6.44
CA ALA A 42 7.54 -4.89 -7.77
C ALA A 42 7.07 -6.32 -8.04
N ALA A 43 7.23 -7.23 -7.06
CA ALA A 43 6.76 -8.61 -7.17
C ALA A 43 5.24 -8.70 -7.37
N ALA A 44 4.47 -7.91 -6.63
CA ALA A 44 3.01 -7.85 -6.78
C ALA A 44 2.58 -7.26 -8.13
N VAL A 45 3.25 -6.20 -8.61
CA VAL A 45 2.97 -5.58 -9.92
C VAL A 45 3.29 -6.55 -11.06
N ALA A 46 4.44 -7.24 -11.00
CA ALA A 46 4.84 -8.19 -12.02
C ALA A 46 3.93 -9.43 -12.09
N ALA A 47 3.20 -9.73 -11.02
CA ALA A 47 2.36 -10.92 -10.93
C ALA A 47 1.03 -10.83 -11.70
N VAL A 48 0.54 -9.63 -11.99
CA VAL A 48 -0.81 -9.41 -12.55
C VAL A 48 -0.81 -8.36 -13.67
N SER A 49 -1.77 -8.46 -14.58
CA SER A 49 -1.94 -7.48 -15.67
C SER A 49 -2.83 -6.29 -15.28
N VAL A 50 -3.63 -6.42 -14.22
CA VAL A 50 -4.51 -5.35 -13.69
C VAL A 50 -3.79 -4.39 -12.72
N PRO A 51 -4.30 -3.16 -12.51
CA PRO A 51 -3.69 -2.22 -11.56
C PRO A 51 -3.57 -2.75 -10.14
N VAL A 52 -2.34 -2.80 -9.64
CA VAL A 52 -2.04 -2.98 -8.21
C VAL A 52 -2.20 -1.65 -7.48
N ASN A 53 -2.96 -1.65 -6.39
CA ASN A 53 -3.16 -0.52 -5.52
C ASN A 53 -2.15 -0.50 -4.36
N VAL A 54 -1.59 0.68 -4.05
CA VAL A 54 -0.74 0.91 -2.88
C VAL A 54 -1.36 1.99 -1.98
N THR A 55 -1.32 1.76 -0.67
CA THR A 55 -1.67 2.80 0.32
C THR A 55 -0.48 3.73 0.55
N ALA A 56 -0.69 5.04 0.47
CA ALA A 56 0.35 6.03 0.73
C ALA A 56 -0.13 7.09 1.74
N HIS A 57 0.80 7.63 2.53
CA HIS A 57 0.60 8.86 3.27
C HIS A 57 0.76 10.05 2.31
N PRO A 58 -0.13 11.06 2.33
CA PRO A 58 -0.07 12.17 1.36
C PRO A 58 1.22 13.00 1.43
N VAL A 59 1.93 12.97 2.56
CA VAL A 59 3.22 13.67 2.76
C VAL A 59 4.42 12.72 2.71
N ASN A 60 4.28 11.50 3.25
CA ASN A 60 5.43 10.62 3.53
C ASN A 60 5.55 9.48 2.52
N GLY A 61 4.65 9.40 1.54
CA GLY A 61 4.63 8.31 0.58
C GLY A 61 4.20 6.96 1.20
N ALA A 62 4.61 5.87 0.58
CA ALA A 62 4.36 4.51 1.07
C ALA A 62 5.67 3.89 1.59
N LYS A 63 5.56 2.83 2.41
CA LYS A 63 6.74 2.01 2.77
C LYS A 63 7.46 1.44 1.55
N ALA A 64 6.69 1.18 0.48
CA ALA A 64 7.21 0.69 -0.78
C ALA A 64 7.91 1.75 -1.66
N GLY A 65 7.89 3.03 -1.26
CA GLY A 65 8.58 4.12 -1.95
C GLY A 65 7.78 5.42 -2.06
N THR A 66 8.44 6.42 -2.60
CA THR A 66 7.87 7.70 -3.02
C THR A 66 6.91 7.52 -4.21
N LEU A 67 6.12 8.56 -4.51
CA LEU A 67 5.22 8.54 -5.67
C LEU A 67 5.96 8.27 -7.00
N ALA A 68 7.17 8.81 -7.15
CA ALA A 68 7.99 8.63 -8.36
C ALA A 68 8.46 7.18 -8.48
N GLU A 69 9.06 6.63 -7.42
CA GLU A 69 9.53 5.23 -7.38
C GLU A 69 8.37 4.25 -7.61
N LEU A 70 7.22 4.46 -6.97
CA LEU A 70 6.04 3.59 -7.17
C LEU A 70 5.57 3.60 -8.64
N ARG A 71 5.63 4.75 -9.33
CA ARG A 71 5.30 4.83 -10.76
C ARG A 71 6.30 4.07 -11.61
N GLU A 72 7.60 4.19 -11.33
CA GLU A 72 8.66 3.45 -12.02
C GLU A 72 8.51 1.94 -11.82
N LEU A 73 8.09 1.51 -10.63
CA LEU A 73 7.76 0.12 -10.32
C LEU A 73 6.47 -0.39 -11.01
N GLY A 74 5.73 0.47 -11.72
CA GLY A 74 4.51 0.09 -12.44
C GLY A 74 3.24 0.07 -11.59
N VAL A 75 3.26 0.66 -10.39
CA VAL A 75 2.04 0.86 -9.60
C VAL A 75 1.11 1.83 -10.34
N ARG A 76 -0.14 1.39 -10.56
CA ARG A 76 -1.13 2.15 -11.37
C ARG A 76 -2.30 2.68 -10.56
N ARG A 77 -2.38 2.38 -9.26
CA ARG A 77 -3.41 2.92 -8.36
C ARG A 77 -2.80 3.26 -7.00
N ILE A 78 -3.08 4.46 -6.51
CA ILE A 78 -2.67 4.90 -5.17
C ILE A 78 -3.92 5.38 -4.45
N SER A 79 -4.03 4.99 -3.18
CA SER A 79 -5.10 5.41 -2.28
C SER A 79 -4.50 5.85 -0.94
N PHE A 80 -5.19 6.70 -0.19
CA PHE A 80 -4.67 7.15 1.11
C PHE A 80 -5.14 6.29 2.28
N GLY A 81 -6.22 5.52 2.12
CA GLY A 81 -6.84 4.80 3.24
C GLY A 81 -7.08 5.75 4.43
N PRO A 82 -6.71 5.36 5.67
CA PRO A 82 -6.87 6.22 6.83
C PRO A 82 -5.80 7.33 6.93
N LEU A 83 -4.75 7.28 6.12
CA LEU A 83 -3.53 8.07 6.32
C LEU A 83 -3.71 9.55 6.01
N TRP A 84 -4.63 9.91 5.12
CA TRP A 84 -4.94 11.32 4.90
C TRP A 84 -5.64 11.93 6.11
N GLN A 85 -6.65 11.26 6.66
CA GLN A 85 -7.32 11.72 7.88
C GLN A 85 -6.34 11.80 9.05
N ALA A 86 -5.44 10.83 9.20
CA ALA A 86 -4.39 10.86 10.21
C ALA A 86 -3.44 12.06 10.05
N ALA A 87 -3.03 12.38 8.81
CA ALA A 87 -2.20 13.56 8.52
C ALA A 87 -2.90 14.87 8.92
N LEU A 88 -4.20 14.98 8.61
CA LEU A 88 -5.02 16.12 9.01
C LEU A 88 -5.15 16.21 10.53
N ALA A 89 -5.41 15.09 11.21
CA ALA A 89 -5.51 15.05 12.66
C ALA A 89 -4.23 15.52 13.35
N GLU A 90 -3.06 15.10 12.83
CA GLU A 90 -1.77 15.55 13.35
C GLU A 90 -1.57 17.06 13.13
N THR A 91 -1.92 17.57 11.94
CA THR A 91 -1.86 19.01 11.65
C THR A 91 -2.79 19.80 12.58
N SER A 92 -4.03 19.34 12.75
CA SER A 92 -5.00 19.98 13.66
C SER A 92 -4.51 19.96 15.10
N ARG A 93 -3.92 18.85 15.57
CA ARG A 93 -3.35 18.73 16.91
C ARG A 93 -2.22 19.74 17.11
N GLN A 94 -1.33 19.90 16.14
CA GLN A 94 -0.24 20.88 16.21
C GLN A 94 -0.76 22.32 16.26
N GLN A 95 -1.74 22.67 15.41
CA GLN A 95 -2.33 24.00 15.39
C GLN A 95 -3.11 24.34 16.65
N LEU A 96 -3.79 23.35 17.23
CA LEU A 96 -4.61 23.52 18.43
C LEU A 96 -3.80 23.37 19.73
N ALA A 97 -2.54 22.93 19.68
CA ALA A 97 -1.72 22.70 20.86
C ALA A 97 -1.57 23.95 21.76
N SER A 98 -1.55 25.15 21.18
CA SER A 98 -1.48 26.40 21.96
C SER A 98 -2.79 26.80 22.63
N TRP A 99 -3.90 26.12 22.31
CA TRP A 99 -5.25 26.41 22.80
C TRP A 99 -5.74 25.42 23.85
N THR A 100 -5.03 24.29 24.00
CA THR A 100 -5.30 23.28 25.02
C THR A 100 -4.27 23.44 26.14
N ASN A 101 -4.70 24.03 27.26
CA ASN A 101 -3.92 24.05 28.51
C ASN A 101 -3.75 22.65 29.10
#